data_AF-A0A972VWR2-F1
#
_entry.id   AF-A0A972VWR2-F1
#
_cell.length_a   1.000
_cell.length_b   1.000
_cell.length_c   1.000
_cell.angle_alpha   90.00
_cell.angle_beta   90.00
_cell.angle_gamma   90.00
#
_symmetry.space_group_name_H-M   'P 1'
#
loop_
_entity.id
_entity.type
_entity.pdbx_description
1 polymer ?
#
loop_
_entity_poly.entity_id
_entity_poly.type
_entity_poly.pdbx_seq_one_letter_code
_entity_poly.pdbx_strand_id
1 'polypeptide(L)'
;MQNSVSALSGISEPSSSLNDEIASTSKLKICLLGYRSNPYSGGQGIYIRYLSKALVRQGHQVDVISGEPYPILDSGVNLIKLPGLNLFEAENHVTALRPRHMLSYTDFFEWFSMFTGGFPEPYTFGRRLVKYFRRHKPDYDIVHDNQSLCFGLLN
;
A
#
# COMPACT_ATOMS: atom_id res chain seq x y z
N MET A 1 -11.64 26.20 -49.73
CA MET A 1 -12.48 25.76 -48.59
C MET A 1 -11.60 25.75 -47.35
N GLN A 2 -11.73 26.80 -46.53
CA GLN A 2 -11.19 26.88 -45.18
C GLN A 2 -12.05 26.03 -44.25
N ASN A 3 -11.43 25.21 -43.40
CA ASN A 3 -12.07 24.68 -42.19
C ASN A 3 -11.17 25.01 -41.01
N SER A 4 -11.54 26.08 -40.32
CA SER A 4 -11.05 26.48 -39.01
C SER A 4 -11.66 25.59 -37.93
N VAL A 5 -10.83 24.82 -37.22
CA VAL A 5 -11.21 24.19 -35.95
C VAL A 5 -10.73 25.10 -34.82
N SER A 6 -11.62 26.00 -34.42
CA SER A 6 -11.53 26.76 -33.18
C SER A 6 -12.10 25.89 -32.06
N ALA A 7 -11.23 25.30 -31.24
CA ALA A 7 -11.61 24.75 -29.93
C ALA A 7 -10.38 24.75 -29.00
N LEU A 8 -10.61 25.14 -27.74
CA LEU A 8 -9.69 25.21 -26.58
C LEU A 8 -9.11 26.61 -26.22
N SER A 9 -9.90 27.67 -26.31
CA SER A 9 -9.57 28.98 -25.70
C SER A 9 -10.14 29.18 -24.28
N GLY A 10 -10.58 28.11 -23.61
CA GLY A 10 -11.39 28.18 -22.39
C GLY A 10 -10.76 27.60 -21.11
N ILE A 11 -9.50 27.19 -21.11
CA ILE A 11 -8.81 26.75 -19.89
C ILE A 11 -7.89 27.90 -19.47
N SER A 12 -8.40 28.80 -18.64
CA SER A 12 -7.55 29.80 -17.96
C SER A 12 -6.54 29.08 -17.09
N GLU A 13 -5.27 29.49 -17.16
CA GLU A 13 -4.26 29.06 -16.20
C GLU A 13 -4.76 29.31 -14.77
N PRO A 14 -4.55 28.36 -13.83
CA PRO A 14 -5.01 28.53 -12.46
C PRO A 14 -4.41 29.81 -11.86
N SER A 15 -5.22 30.55 -11.10
CA SER A 15 -4.84 31.83 -10.51
C SER A 15 -3.59 31.69 -9.63
N SER A 16 -2.74 32.73 -9.59
CA SER A 16 -1.49 32.73 -8.81
C SER A 16 -1.70 32.37 -7.33
N SER A 17 -2.87 32.70 -6.77
CA SER A 17 -3.28 32.34 -5.41
C SER A 17 -3.41 30.84 -5.17
N LEU A 18 -3.86 30.06 -6.16
CA LEU A 18 -3.93 28.59 -6.07
C LEU A 18 -2.53 27.98 -6.13
N ASN A 19 -1.64 28.55 -6.94
CA ASN A 19 -0.24 28.11 -7.01
C ASN A 19 0.51 28.39 -5.71
N ASP A 20 0.24 29.52 -5.05
CA ASP A 20 0.81 29.86 -3.74
C ASP A 20 0.26 28.96 -2.62
N GLU A 21 -1.04 28.61 -2.64
CA GLU A 21 -1.62 27.61 -1.73
C GLU A 21 -0.97 26.22 -1.93
N ILE A 22 -0.81 25.77 -3.18
CA ILE A 22 -0.16 24.49 -3.52
C ILE A 22 1.32 24.50 -3.12
N ALA A 23 2.02 25.63 -3.31
CA ALA A 23 3.40 25.81 -2.89
C ALA A 23 3.56 25.89 -1.35
N SER A 24 2.52 26.29 -0.64
CA SER A 24 2.50 26.34 0.84
C SER A 24 2.18 24.99 1.51
N THR A 25 2.00 23.91 0.75
CA THR A 25 1.65 22.61 1.33
C THR A 25 2.76 22.11 2.25
N SER A 26 2.45 22.06 3.56
CA SER A 26 3.38 21.56 4.56
C SER A 26 3.79 20.12 4.23
N LYS A 27 5.05 19.78 4.53
CA LYS A 27 5.57 18.43 4.33
C LYS A 27 4.80 17.43 5.21
N LEU A 28 4.00 16.58 4.58
CA LEU A 28 3.27 15.48 5.22
C LEU A 28 4.11 14.20 5.36
N LYS A 29 3.79 13.41 6.39
CA LYS A 29 4.24 12.03 6.60
C LYS A 29 3.12 11.07 6.16
N ILE A 30 3.32 10.41 5.03
CA ILE A 30 2.29 9.61 4.36
C ILE A 30 2.67 8.13 4.43
N CYS A 31 1.73 7.30 4.84
CA CYS A 31 1.85 5.86 4.84
C CYS A 31 0.92 5.26 3.78
N LEU A 32 1.48 4.58 2.77
CA LEU A 32 0.71 3.83 1.77
C LEU A 32 0.69 2.35 2.17
N LEU A 33 -0.50 1.76 2.27
CA LEU A 33 -0.66 0.35 2.60
C LEU A 33 -0.95 -0.46 1.35
N GLY A 34 -0.35 -1.64 1.23
CA GLY A 34 -0.69 -2.60 0.18
C GLY A 34 -0.52 -4.03 0.67
N TYR A 35 -1.63 -4.73 0.96
CA TYR A 35 -1.57 -6.10 1.46
C TYR A 35 -0.89 -7.07 0.47
N ARG A 36 -0.98 -6.79 -0.83
CA ARG A 36 -0.15 -7.37 -1.90
C ARG A 36 0.28 -6.28 -2.87
N SER A 37 1.48 -6.38 -3.43
CA SER A 37 2.01 -5.33 -4.30
C SER A 37 2.98 -5.89 -5.33
N ASN A 38 2.52 -6.86 -6.12
CA ASN A 38 3.33 -7.49 -7.17
C ASN A 38 3.88 -6.43 -8.14
N PRO A 39 5.20 -6.40 -8.39
CA PRO A 39 5.82 -5.36 -9.20
C PRO A 39 5.64 -5.55 -10.71
N TYR A 40 5.19 -6.72 -11.17
CA TYR A 40 5.11 -7.08 -12.60
C TYR A 40 3.69 -7.28 -13.11
N SER A 41 2.71 -7.52 -12.24
CA SER A 41 1.30 -7.48 -12.64
C SER A 41 0.79 -6.04 -12.52
N GLY A 42 0.11 -5.54 -13.55
CA GLY A 42 -0.31 -4.13 -13.70
C GLY A 42 -1.33 -3.61 -12.66
N GLY A 43 -1.51 -4.29 -11.54
CA GLY A 43 -2.41 -3.90 -10.46
C GLY A 43 -1.70 -3.10 -9.36
N GLN A 44 -1.83 -3.59 -8.12
CA GLN A 44 -1.56 -2.85 -6.89
C GLN A 44 -0.10 -2.39 -6.71
N GLY A 45 0.89 -3.17 -7.17
CA GLY A 45 2.31 -2.82 -6.98
C GLY A 45 2.77 -1.68 -7.88
N ILE A 46 2.31 -1.64 -9.13
CA ILE A 46 2.58 -0.54 -10.06
C ILE A 46 1.96 0.77 -9.56
N TYR A 47 0.71 0.72 -9.08
CA TYR A 47 0.04 1.87 -8.48
C TYR A 47 0.85 2.47 -7.31
N ILE A 48 1.22 1.63 -6.33
CA ILE A 48 1.99 2.09 -5.16
C ILE A 48 3.34 2.67 -5.57
N ARG A 49 4.03 2.06 -6.54
CA ARG A 49 5.31 2.58 -7.04
C ARG A 49 5.19 4.00 -7.59
N TYR A 50 4.26 4.22 -8.51
CA TYR A 50 4.14 5.54 -9.15
C TYR A 50 3.57 6.59 -8.20
N LEU A 51 2.62 6.22 -7.34
CA LEU A 51 2.06 7.13 -6.34
C LEU A 51 3.11 7.58 -5.33
N SER A 52 3.83 6.63 -4.71
CA SER A 52 4.88 6.94 -3.75
C SER A 52 5.98 7.82 -4.36
N LYS A 53 6.39 7.51 -5.60
CA LYS A 53 7.36 8.33 -6.36
C LYS A 53 6.86 9.76 -6.55
N ALA A 54 5.60 9.96 -6.94
CA ALA A 54 5.05 11.29 -7.16
C ALA A 54 5.00 12.10 -5.85
N LEU A 55 4.56 11.47 -4.75
CA LEU A 55 4.48 12.12 -3.43
C LEU A 55 5.85 12.52 -2.88
N VAL A 56 6.87 11.66 -3.02
CA VAL A 56 8.25 12.00 -2.63
C VAL A 56 8.78 13.16 -3.49
N ARG A 57 8.49 13.18 -4.80
CA ARG A 57 8.88 14.30 -5.68
C ARG A 57 8.21 15.62 -5.31
N GLN A 58 7.05 15.59 -4.66
CA GLN A 58 6.39 16.77 -4.12
C GLN A 58 6.93 17.18 -2.73
N GLY A 59 7.90 16.46 -2.18
CA GLY A 59 8.58 16.80 -0.92
C GLY A 59 8.03 16.10 0.32
N HIS A 60 7.02 15.24 0.18
CA HIS A 60 6.45 14.48 1.30
C HIS A 60 7.38 13.35 1.76
N GLN A 61 7.28 12.98 3.03
CA GLN A 61 7.88 11.74 3.55
C GLN A 61 6.91 10.59 3.29
N VAL A 62 7.38 9.53 2.63
CA VAL A 62 6.51 8.42 2.22
C VAL A 62 7.08 7.08 2.66
N ASP A 63 6.27 6.37 3.45
CA ASP A 63 6.50 4.99 3.83
C ASP A 63 5.46 4.10 3.14
N VAL A 64 5.90 2.98 2.61
CA VAL A 64 5.04 1.93 2.04
C VAL A 64 5.07 0.74 2.98
N ILE A 65 3.93 0.38 3.55
CA ILE A 65 3.78 -0.84 4.35
C ILE A 65 3.10 -1.89 3.49
N SER A 66 3.80 -3.00 3.21
CA SER A 66 3.29 -4.00 2.27
C SER A 66 3.47 -5.44 2.74
N GLY A 67 2.53 -6.30 2.34
CA GLY A 67 2.65 -7.75 2.38
C GLY A 67 3.25 -8.31 1.09
N GLU A 68 3.52 -9.62 1.06
CA GLU A 68 4.10 -10.29 -0.11
C GLU A 68 3.07 -10.47 -1.23
N PRO A 69 3.44 -10.38 -2.52
CA PRO A 69 4.74 -9.97 -3.03
C PRO A 69 4.95 -8.45 -2.90
N TYR A 70 6.19 -8.06 -2.63
CA TYR A 70 6.56 -6.66 -2.36
C TYR A 70 6.75 -5.83 -3.63
N PRO A 71 6.47 -4.51 -3.58
CA PRO A 71 6.68 -3.64 -4.73
C PRO A 71 8.16 -3.31 -4.92
N ILE A 72 8.52 -2.97 -6.15
CA ILE A 72 9.76 -2.28 -6.46
C ILE A 72 9.48 -0.79 -6.31
N LEU A 73 10.20 -0.11 -5.41
CA LEU A 73 10.01 1.31 -5.12
C LEU A 73 11.22 2.12 -5.56
N ASP A 74 10.98 3.39 -5.89
CA ASP A 74 12.01 4.35 -6.24
C ASP A 74 12.75 4.86 -4.98
N SER A 75 13.97 5.36 -5.17
CA SER A 75 14.79 5.90 -4.08
C SER A 75 14.07 7.03 -3.33
N GLY A 76 14.14 7.02 -1.99
CA GLY A 76 13.48 8.01 -1.14
C GLY A 76 12.13 7.55 -0.58
N VAL A 77 11.62 6.39 -1.03
CA VAL A 77 10.46 5.72 -0.42
C VAL A 77 10.96 4.61 0.51
N ASN A 78 10.49 4.60 1.76
CA ASN A 78 10.82 3.54 2.70
C ASN A 78 9.85 2.36 2.56
N LEU A 79 10.35 1.13 2.37
CA LEU A 79 9.51 -0.08 2.34
C LEU A 79 9.55 -0.79 3.70
N ILE A 80 8.43 -0.78 4.41
CA ILE A 80 8.21 -1.57 5.61
C ILE A 80 7.50 -2.86 5.20
N LYS A 81 8.20 -3.98 5.37
CA LYS A 81 7.67 -5.30 5.06
C LYS A 81 6.91 -5.85 6.25
N LEU A 82 5.64 -6.22 6.04
CA LEU A 82 4.87 -7.04 6.97
C LEU A 82 4.79 -8.46 6.41
N PRO A 83 5.84 -9.29 6.59
CA PRO A 83 5.85 -10.64 6.06
C PRO A 83 4.67 -11.45 6.61
N GLY A 84 4.04 -12.20 5.70
CA GLY A 84 3.06 -13.22 6.04
C GLY A 84 3.72 -14.47 6.61
N LEU A 85 2.98 -15.57 6.72
CA LEU A 85 3.59 -16.89 6.83
C LEU A 85 4.30 -17.35 5.54
N ASN A 86 4.11 -16.59 4.44
CA ASN A 86 4.66 -16.88 3.12
C ASN A 86 4.32 -18.31 2.62
N LEU A 87 3.05 -18.71 2.78
CA LEU A 87 2.53 -20.03 2.38
C LEU A 87 2.45 -20.22 0.85
N PHE A 88 2.46 -19.13 0.08
CA PHE A 88 2.33 -19.15 -1.38
C PHE A 88 3.66 -19.35 -2.13
N GLU A 89 4.82 -19.05 -1.53
CA GLU A 89 6.14 -19.30 -2.12
C GLU A 89 6.80 -20.60 -1.60
N ALA A 90 6.15 -21.32 -0.69
CA ALA A 90 6.67 -22.59 -0.19
C ALA A 90 6.46 -23.71 -1.23
N GLU A 91 7.55 -24.30 -1.73
CA GLU A 91 7.54 -25.44 -2.67
C GLU A 91 6.70 -26.64 -2.20
N ASN A 92 6.37 -26.72 -0.91
CA ASN A 92 5.47 -27.73 -0.34
C ASN A 92 4.56 -27.13 0.74
N HIS A 93 3.28 -26.96 0.40
CA HIS A 93 2.22 -26.44 1.28
C HIS A 93 1.99 -27.26 2.55
N VAL A 94 2.43 -28.52 2.56
CA VAL A 94 2.25 -29.47 3.67
C VAL A 94 3.34 -29.34 4.74
N THR A 95 4.55 -28.89 4.38
CA THR A 95 5.71 -28.81 5.31
C THR A 95 5.97 -27.40 5.84
N ALA A 96 5.26 -26.37 5.35
CA ALA A 96 5.32 -25.01 5.90
C ALA A 96 4.70 -24.88 7.31
N LEU A 97 3.96 -25.90 7.77
CA LEU A 97 3.47 -26.03 9.13
C LEU A 97 4.62 -26.35 10.09
N ARG A 98 5.17 -25.33 10.74
CA ARG A 98 6.00 -25.53 11.93
C ARG A 98 5.08 -25.57 13.17
N PRO A 99 5.36 -26.40 14.21
CA PRO A 99 4.52 -26.51 15.41
C PRO A 99 4.21 -25.17 16.09
N ARG A 100 5.10 -24.18 15.93
CA ARG A 100 4.93 -22.80 16.41
C ARG A 100 3.81 -22.01 15.72
N HIS A 101 3.38 -22.39 14.53
CA HIS A 101 2.26 -21.73 13.80
C HIS A 101 0.89 -22.10 14.39
N MET A 102 0.80 -23.19 15.17
CA MET A 102 -0.37 -23.53 15.99
C MET A 102 -0.58 -22.58 17.18
N LEU A 103 0.39 -21.72 17.50
CA LEU A 103 0.32 -20.77 18.63
C LEU A 103 -0.17 -19.38 18.21
N SER A 104 -0.36 -19.13 16.91
CA SER A 104 -0.91 -17.88 16.38
C SER A 104 -2.26 -18.17 15.70
N TYR A 105 -3.35 -17.66 16.27
CA TYR A 105 -4.69 -17.76 15.66
C TYR A 105 -4.73 -17.19 14.23
N THR A 106 -3.88 -16.20 13.94
CA THR A 106 -3.74 -15.61 12.59
C THR A 106 -3.21 -16.62 11.58
N ASP A 107 -2.19 -17.35 12.01
CA ASP A 107 -1.42 -18.29 11.20
C ASP A 107 -2.26 -19.54 10.89
N PHE A 108 -3.03 -19.99 11.88
CA PHE A 108 -4.01 -21.07 11.71
C PHE A 108 -5.18 -20.65 10.80
N PHE A 109 -5.70 -19.42 10.92
CA PHE A 109 -6.76 -18.92 10.05
C PHE A 109 -6.28 -18.74 8.61
N GLU A 110 -5.05 -18.28 8.37
CA GLU A 110 -4.45 -18.24 7.03
C GLU A 110 -4.44 -19.62 6.39
N TRP A 111 -3.93 -20.62 7.11
CA TRP A 111 -3.86 -21.98 6.61
C TRP A 111 -5.24 -22.59 6.35
N PHE A 112 -6.18 -22.44 7.29
CA PHE A 112 -7.54 -22.98 7.15
C PHE A 112 -8.32 -22.30 6.01
N SER A 113 -8.23 -20.98 5.89
CA SER A 113 -8.93 -20.24 4.85
C SER A 113 -8.37 -20.58 3.46
N MET A 114 -7.04 -20.67 3.32
CA MET A 114 -6.38 -21.15 2.10
C MET A 114 -6.79 -22.58 1.74
N PHE A 115 -6.86 -23.48 2.73
CA PHE A 115 -7.29 -24.87 2.56
C PHE A 115 -8.76 -24.99 2.08
N THR A 116 -9.60 -24.01 2.41
CA THR A 116 -11.01 -23.94 1.96
C THR A 116 -11.23 -23.13 0.67
N GLY A 117 -10.17 -22.62 0.02
CA GLY A 117 -10.28 -21.78 -1.18
C GLY A 117 -10.64 -20.31 -0.93
N GLY A 118 -10.43 -19.81 0.29
CA GLY A 118 -10.66 -18.42 0.68
C GLY A 118 -9.47 -17.50 0.43
N PHE A 119 -9.67 -16.19 0.62
CA PHE A 119 -8.67 -15.14 0.41
C PHE A 119 -8.37 -14.37 1.72
N PRO A 120 -7.62 -14.98 2.66
CA PRO A 120 -7.41 -14.42 4.01
C PRO A 120 -6.38 -13.29 4.08
N GLU A 121 -5.67 -13.02 2.98
CA GLU A 121 -4.50 -12.13 2.93
C GLU A 121 -4.81 -10.68 3.35
N PRO A 122 -5.93 -10.05 2.93
CA PRO A 122 -6.26 -8.70 3.40
C PRO A 122 -6.54 -8.63 4.92
N TYR A 123 -7.25 -9.63 5.45
CA TYR A 123 -7.58 -9.69 6.89
C TYR A 123 -6.33 -9.88 7.76
N THR A 124 -5.46 -10.78 7.35
CA THR A 124 -4.25 -11.16 8.09
C THR A 124 -3.17 -10.09 7.99
N PHE A 125 -3.04 -9.44 6.83
CA PHE A 125 -2.29 -8.20 6.69
C PHE A 125 -2.79 -7.13 7.68
N GLY A 126 -4.11 -6.91 7.75
CA GLY A 126 -4.69 -5.97 8.70
C GLY A 126 -4.34 -6.27 10.16
N ARG A 127 -4.38 -7.54 10.57
CA ARG A 127 -3.96 -7.94 11.92
C ARG A 127 -2.48 -7.67 12.19
N ARG A 128 -1.62 -7.92 11.20
CA ARG A 128 -0.18 -7.61 11.29
C ARG A 128 0.04 -6.10 11.37
N LEU A 129 -0.70 -5.33 10.58
CA LEU A 129 -0.65 -3.88 10.57
C LEU A 129 -1.03 -3.29 11.94
N VAL A 130 -2.13 -3.73 12.54
CA VAL A 130 -2.52 -3.31 13.90
C VAL A 130 -1.44 -3.64 14.92
N LYS A 131 -0.87 -4.85 14.86
CA LYS A 131 0.25 -5.24 15.74
C LYS A 131 1.46 -4.32 15.53
N TYR A 132 1.78 -3.99 14.29
CA TYR A 132 2.87 -3.09 13.92
C TYR A 132 2.62 -1.67 14.47
N PHE A 133 1.44 -1.09 14.27
CA PHE A 133 1.07 0.23 14.76
C PHE A 133 1.05 0.31 16.29
N ARG A 134 0.50 -0.71 16.97
CA ARG A 134 0.53 -0.74 18.44
C ARG A 134 1.94 -0.78 19.02
N ARG A 135 2.87 -1.43 18.33
CA ARG A 135 4.26 -1.57 18.78
C ARG A 135 5.10 -0.33 18.49
N HIS A 136 5.00 0.22 17.29
CA HIS A 136 5.87 1.31 16.84
C HIS A 136 5.26 2.69 17.04
N LYS A 137 3.93 2.77 17.23
CA LYS A 137 3.16 4.01 17.36
C LYS A 137 3.60 5.06 16.32
N PRO A 138 3.56 4.69 15.02
CA PRO A 138 4.01 5.61 14.00
C PRO A 138 3.12 6.85 13.95
N ASP A 139 3.74 7.98 13.65
CA ASP A 139 3.11 9.31 13.61
C ASP A 139 2.99 9.75 12.15
N TYR A 140 1.92 9.29 11.49
CA TYR A 140 1.60 9.63 10.11
C TYR A 140 0.43 10.61 10.05
N ASP A 141 0.52 11.60 9.18
CA ASP A 141 -0.57 12.54 8.90
C ASP A 141 -1.66 11.88 8.04
N ILE A 142 -1.24 10.99 7.12
CA ILE A 142 -2.13 10.29 6.20
C ILE A 142 -1.76 8.80 6.16
N VAL A 143 -2.76 7.94 6.33
CA VAL A 143 -2.67 6.51 6.03
C VAL A 143 -3.62 6.21 4.87
N HIS A 144 -3.07 5.81 3.74
CA HIS A 144 -3.82 5.50 2.52
C HIS A 144 -3.84 3.99 2.28
N ASP A 145 -5.01 3.37 2.38
CA ASP A 145 -5.18 1.94 2.16
C ASP A 145 -5.47 1.60 0.69
N ASN A 146 -4.54 0.94 0.03
CA ASN A 146 -4.74 0.41 -1.32
C ASN A 146 -5.41 -0.97 -1.26
N GLN A 147 -6.73 -0.97 -1.06
CA GLN A 147 -7.63 -2.11 -1.21
C GLN A 147 -7.41 -3.28 -0.21
N SER A 148 -6.79 -3.03 0.94
CA SER A 148 -6.76 -4.04 2.01
C SER A 148 -8.11 -4.12 2.75
N LEU A 149 -8.85 -3.01 2.80
CA LEU A 149 -10.16 -2.85 3.48
C LEU A 149 -10.16 -3.48 4.88
N CYS A 150 -9.04 -3.37 5.56
CA CYS A 150 -8.84 -4.15 6.77
C CYS A 150 -9.50 -3.46 7.97
N PHE A 151 -10.33 -4.19 8.72
CA PHE A 151 -11.02 -3.70 9.92
C PHE A 151 -10.10 -3.06 10.97
N GLY A 152 -8.81 -3.41 10.93
CA GLY A 152 -7.80 -2.84 11.81
C GLY A 152 -7.60 -1.32 11.67
N LEU A 153 -8.07 -0.71 10.58
CA LEU A 153 -7.97 0.74 10.35
C LEU A 153 -9.16 1.54 10.91
N LEU A 154 -10.21 0.89 11.40
CA LEU A 154 -11.45 1.55 11.84
C LEU A 154 -11.56 1.72 13.37
N ASN A 155 -10.52 1.36 14.14
CA ASN A 155 -10.53 1.36 15.61
C ASN A 155 -9.53 2.34 16.21
#